data_AF-A0A1U8PBY8-F1
#
_entry.id   AF-A0A1U8PBY8-F1
#
_cell.length_a   1.000
_cell.length_b   1.000
_cell.length_c   1.000
_cell.angle_alpha   90.00
_cell.angle_beta   90.00
_cell.angle_gamma   90.00
#
_symmetry.space_group_name_H-M   'P 1'
#
loop_
_entity.id
_entity.type
_entity.pdbx_description
1 polymer ?
#
loop_
_entity_poly.entity_id
_entity_poly.type
_entity_poly.pdbx_seq_one_letter_code
_entity_poly.pdbx_strand_id
1 'polypeptide(L)'
;MLCSQMVTFCGYSIPHPSEARVNIRVQTTGDPAREVLKEACQNLMLMCRHVRCTFDKAVEDFKARNAVKAMKIDSQDSSGDDSEESE
;
A
#
# COMPACT_ATOMS: atom_id res chain seq x y z
N MET A 1 13.55 3.54 -7.75
CA MET A 1 14.77 3.30 -8.57
C MET A 1 14.64 3.91 -9.95
N LEU A 2 13.68 3.47 -10.77
CA LEU A 2 13.51 4.00 -12.12
C LEU A 2 13.12 5.49 -12.16
N CYS A 3 12.56 6.03 -11.08
CA CYS A 3 12.22 7.45 -10.97
C CYS A 3 13.41 8.35 -10.57
N SER A 4 14.62 7.80 -10.35
CA SER A 4 15.81 8.59 -10.03
C SER A 4 16.68 8.79 -11.27
N GLN A 5 16.97 10.05 -11.60
CA GLN A 5 17.79 10.46 -12.75
C GLN A 5 19.21 9.84 -12.77
N MET A 6 19.70 9.35 -11.62
CA MET A 6 21.03 8.79 -11.46
C MET A 6 21.16 7.31 -11.87
N VAL A 7 20.04 6.62 -12.16
CA VAL A 7 20.02 5.20 -12.53
C VAL A 7 19.90 5.06 -14.05
N THR A 8 20.93 4.50 -14.68
CA THR A 8 20.95 4.23 -16.12
C THR A 8 20.22 2.93 -16.48
N PHE A 9 20.32 1.92 -15.61
CA PHE A 9 19.68 0.62 -15.82
C PHE A 9 19.32 -0.03 -14.49
N CYS A 10 18.13 -0.62 -14.43
CA CYS A 10 17.70 -1.44 -13.30
C CYS A 10 16.86 -2.60 -13.83
N GLY A 11 17.20 -3.82 -13.43
CA GLY A 11 16.46 -5.03 -13.80
C GLY A 11 16.66 -6.15 -12.80
N TYR A 12 15.76 -7.14 -12.84
CA TYR A 12 15.87 -8.36 -12.05
C TYR A 12 15.72 -9.59 -12.93
N SER A 13 16.36 -10.69 -12.56
CA SER A 13 16.17 -11.99 -13.19
C SER A 13 16.06 -13.09 -12.14
N ILE A 14 15.22 -14.07 -12.43
CA ILE A 14 15.07 -15.30 -11.65
C ILE A 14 15.70 -16.40 -12.48
N PRO A 15 16.80 -17.04 -12.02
CA PRO A 15 17.53 -18.02 -12.82
C PRO A 15 16.69 -19.27 -13.07
N HIS A 16 15.89 -19.69 -12.09
CA HIS A 16 14.97 -20.81 -12.20
C HIS A 16 13.80 -20.62 -11.20
N PRO A 17 12.54 -20.88 -11.57
CA PRO A 17 11.39 -20.63 -10.70
C PRO A 17 11.39 -21.50 -9.42
N SER A 18 12.08 -22.64 -9.42
CA SER A 18 12.22 -23.48 -8.22
C SER A 18 13.29 -22.98 -7.24
N GLU A 19 14.16 -22.06 -7.66
CA GLU A 19 15.12 -21.43 -6.77
C GLU A 19 14.57 -20.09 -6.28
N ALA A 20 14.43 -19.93 -4.96
CA ALA A 20 14.00 -18.68 -4.33
C ALA A 20 15.13 -17.63 -4.32
N ARG A 21 15.71 -17.34 -5.48
CA ARG A 21 16.81 -16.40 -5.67
C ARG A 21 16.47 -15.41 -6.78
N VAL A 22 16.79 -14.14 -6.54
CA VAL A 22 16.60 -13.07 -7.52
C VAL A 22 17.93 -12.34 -7.68
N ASN A 23 18.37 -12.20 -8.93
CA ASN A 23 19.55 -11.41 -9.26
C ASN A 23 19.09 -10.01 -9.67
N ILE A 24 19.50 -9.00 -8.90
CA ILE A 24 19.18 -7.60 -9.19
C ILE A 24 20.42 -6.95 -9.80
N ARG A 25 20.25 -6.33 -10.97
CA ARG A 25 21.31 -5.57 -11.66
C ARG A 25 20.93 -4.10 -11.68
N VAL A 26 21.81 -3.28 -11.10
CA VAL A 26 21.67 -1.83 -11.08
C VAL A 26 22.92 -1.21 -11.69
N GLN A 27 22.74 -0.29 -12.63
CA GLN A 27 23.81 0.54 -13.20
C GLN A 27 23.44 2.00 -12.96
N THR A 28 24.36 2.74 -12.38
CA THR A 28 24.22 4.17 -12.07
C THR A 28 25.29 4.96 -12.80
N THR A 29 24.96 6.19 -13.19
CA THR A 29 25.89 7.07 -13.94
C THR A 29 26.80 7.87 -13.02
N GLY A 30 26.46 7.97 -11.71
CA GLY A 30 27.20 8.76 -10.73
C GLY A 30 27.40 8.00 -9.42
N ASP A 31 26.42 8.10 -8.53
CA ASP A 31 26.51 7.54 -7.17
C ASP A 31 26.68 6.01 -7.16
N PRO A 32 27.36 5.45 -6.15
CA PRO A 32 27.53 4.01 -6.04
C PRO A 32 26.17 3.31 -5.97
N ALA A 33 25.96 2.33 -6.85
CA ALA A 33 24.69 1.61 -6.99
C ALA A 33 24.17 0.99 -5.67
N ARG A 34 25.08 0.66 -4.73
CA ARG A 34 24.74 0.18 -3.39
C ARG A 34 23.94 1.21 -2.59
N GLU A 35 24.32 2.48 -2.65
CA GLU A 35 23.69 3.55 -1.86
C GLU A 35 22.34 3.91 -2.44
N VAL A 36 22.26 4.01 -3.77
CA VAL A 36 20.99 4.17 -4.50
C VAL A 36 20.03 3.01 -4.20
N LEU A 37 20.55 1.77 -4.09
CA LEU A 37 19.75 0.62 -3.69
C LEU A 37 19.23 0.72 -2.26
N LYS A 38 20.08 1.12 -1.32
CA LYS A 38 19.70 1.31 0.08
C LYS A 38 18.62 2.39 0.21
N GLU A 39 18.81 3.53 -0.44
CA GLU A 39 17.86 4.64 -0.42
C GLU A 39 16.52 4.24 -1.05
N ALA A 40 16.55 3.55 -2.19
CA ALA A 40 15.33 3.08 -2.83
C ALA A 40 14.54 2.09 -1.95
N CYS A 41 15.22 1.20 -1.22
CA CYS A 41 14.57 0.32 -0.25
C CYS A 41 13.95 1.10 0.91
N GLN A 42 14.62 2.15 1.40
CA GLN A 42 14.07 3.03 2.44
C GLN A 42 12.81 3.76 1.96
N ASN A 43 12.84 4.30 0.74
CA ASN A 43 11.70 4.95 0.13
C ASN A 43 10.52 3.97 -0.05
N LEU A 44 10.77 2.73 -0.45
CA LEU A 44 9.74 1.69 -0.53
C LEU A 44 9.10 1.42 0.84
N MET A 45 9.90 1.29 1.90
CA MET A 45 9.37 1.10 3.26
C MET A 45 8.49 2.27 3.70
N LEU A 46 8.90 3.52 3.41
CA LEU A 46 8.12 4.72 3.73
C LEU A 46 6.79 4.73 2.99
N MET A 47 6.77 4.34 1.71
CA MET A 47 5.54 4.22 0.92
C MET A 47 4.61 3.14 1.49
N CYS A 48 5.12 1.95 1.79
CA CYS A 48 4.32 0.89 2.41
C CYS A 48 3.76 1.34 3.77
N ARG A 49 4.55 2.06 4.58
CA ARG A 49 4.07 2.64 5.83
C ARG A 49 2.97 3.68 5.59
N HIS A 50 3.14 4.55 4.61
CA HIS A 50 2.12 5.55 4.27
C HIS A 50 0.79 4.90 3.91
N VAL A 51 0.81 3.92 2.99
CA VAL A 51 -0.38 3.15 2.57
C VAL A 51 -1.05 2.46 3.76
N ARG A 52 -0.28 1.84 4.65
CA ARG A 52 -0.82 1.22 5.87
C ARG A 52 -1.47 2.25 6.78
N CYS A 53 -0.79 3.36 7.07
CA CYS A 53 -1.33 4.39 7.95
C CYS A 53 -2.60 5.04 7.39
N THR A 54 -2.71 5.26 6.07
CA THR A 54 -3.93 5.81 5.48
C THR A 54 -5.06 4.80 5.49
N PHE A 55 -4.76 3.51 5.26
CA PHE A 55 -5.73 2.43 5.39
C PHE A 55 -6.25 2.29 6.81
N ASP A 56 -5.37 2.24 7.81
CA ASP A 56 -5.73 2.10 9.22
C ASP A 56 -6.63 3.26 9.67
N LYS A 57 -6.30 4.50 9.27
CA LYS A 57 -7.14 5.68 9.53
C LYS A 57 -8.51 5.58 8.87
N ALA A 58 -8.57 5.17 7.60
CA ALA A 58 -9.84 5.01 6.90
C ALA A 58 -10.73 3.93 7.55
N VAL A 59 -10.12 2.84 8.03
CA VAL A 59 -10.82 1.77 8.75
C VAL A 59 -11.30 2.25 10.12
N GLU A 60 -10.50 3.01 10.85
CA GLU A 60 -10.90 3.61 12.13
C GLU A 60 -12.06 4.59 11.95
N ASP A 61 -11.96 5.50 10.97
CA ASP A 61 -13.02 6.43 10.61
C ASP A 61 -14.32 5.69 10.23
N PHE A 62 -14.21 4.61 9.46
CA PHE A 62 -15.37 3.79 9.07
C PHE A 62 -16.01 3.11 10.28
N LYS A 63 -15.21 2.52 11.17
CA LYS A 63 -15.70 1.92 12.43
C LYS A 63 -16.36 2.95 13.32
N ALA A 64 -15.76 4.14 13.46
CA ALA A 64 -16.34 5.24 14.24
C ALA A 64 -17.68 5.71 13.65
N ARG A 65 -17.76 5.91 12.33
CA ARG A 65 -19.02 6.27 11.65
C ARG A 65 -20.09 5.19 11.81
N ASN A 66 -19.73 3.91 11.73
CA ASN A 66 -20.67 2.82 11.92
C ASN A 66 -21.12 2.66 13.37
N ALA A 67 -20.23 2.87 14.35
CA ALA A 67 -20.61 2.91 15.75
C ALA A 67 -21.58 4.08 16.03
N VAL A 68 -21.33 5.25 15.44
CA VAL A 68 -22.25 6.39 15.51
C VAL A 68 -23.59 6.10 14.81
N LYS A 69 -23.58 5.38 13.67
CA LYS A 69 -24.80 4.95 12.98
C LYS A 69 -25.60 3.95 13.83
N ALA A 70 -24.94 3.01 14.49
CA ALA A 70 -25.57 2.07 15.41
C ALA A 70 -26.19 2.78 16.63
N MET A 71 -25.53 3.80 17.19
CA MET A 71 -26.09 4.60 18.28
C MET A 71 -27.26 5.49 17.85
N LYS A 72 -27.30 5.95 16.58
CA LYS A 72 -28.43 6.73 16.06
C LYS A 72 -29.68 5.91 15.77
N ILE A 73 -29.55 4.60 15.54
CA ILE A 73 -30.70 3.69 15.31
C ILE A 73 -31.57 3.57 16.56
N ASP A 74 -31.00 3.70 17.76
CA ASP A 74 -31.75 3.66 19.03
C ASP A 74 -32.58 4.93 19.31
N SER A 75 -32.48 5.97 18.46
CA SER A 75 -33.21 7.24 18.62
C SER A 75 -34.33 7.46 17.58
N GLN A 76 -34.51 6.53 16.65
CA GLN A 76 -35.57 6.56 15.64
C GLN A 76 -36.17 5.15 15.47
N ASP A 77 -36.78 4.61 16.53
CA ASP A 77 -37.93 3.72 16.33
C ASP A 77 -39.21 4.55 16.32
N SER A 78 -39.57 5.01 15.12
CA SER A 78 -40.95 4.99 14.65
C SER A 78 -40.98 5.45 13.19
N SER A 79 -40.69 4.52 12.27
CA SER A 79 -41.45 4.29 11.01
C SER A 79 -40.61 3.53 9.99
N GLY A 80 -40.90 2.22 9.84
CA GLY A 80 -41.33 1.58 8.60
C GLY A 80 -40.49 1.68 7.31
N ASP A 81 -40.23 0.48 6.76
CA ASP A 81 -40.07 0.13 5.33
C ASP A 81 -38.79 0.59 4.61
N ASP A 82 -38.00 -0.35 4.07
CA ASP A 82 -38.37 -1.06 2.83
C ASP A 82 -37.38 -2.19 2.52
N SER A 83 -37.95 -3.39 2.37
CA SER A 83 -37.80 -4.38 1.31
C SER A 83 -36.48 -4.56 0.53
N GLU A 84 -36.19 -5.85 0.35
CA GLU A 84 -35.31 -6.54 -0.61
C GLU A 84 -35.11 -5.85 -1.97
N GLU A 85 -33.93 -6.00 -2.59
CA GLU A 85 -33.85 -6.70 -3.89
C GLU A 85 -32.42 -7.18 -4.19
N SER A 86 -32.38 -8.32 -4.87
CA SER A 86 -31.23 -9.11 -5.29
C SER A 86 -30.87 -8.75 -6.73
N GLU A 87 -29.58 -8.70 -7.06
CA GLU A 87 -28.93 -9.28 -8.26
C GLU A 87 -27.46 -8.83 -8.34
#